data_AF-A0A7R9TGE1-F1
#
_entry.id   AF-A0A7R9TGE1-F1
#
_cell.length_a   1.000
_cell.length_b   1.000
_cell.length_c   1.000
_cell.angle_alpha   90.00
_cell.angle_beta   90.00
_cell.angle_gamma   90.00
#
_symmetry.space_group_name_H-M   'P 1'
#
loop_
_entity.id
_entity.type
_entity.pdbx_description
1 polymer ?
#
loop_
_entity_poly.entity_id
_entity_poly.type
_entity_poly.pdbx_seq_one_letter_code
_entity_poly.pdbx_strand_id
1 'polypeptide(L)'
;TLSSTLTVNGLATLKDAIVMDKDTALLTHTGTTGLKITSTNINAYVEVEALRFKELTIGVGATSIIALATTGASVTGTLQTSGLATLASATVTTTMGVGGDFNVNGNFQVTASSGNTVVSGLLAVSGAHSDSSKELYVNGDIFATGTSTSASDSRFKRDVNIIDGVLGLIRDVRPVTFNFKTEEYPEKRFPESTQVGFLAQELEESLPLLVSTDDVGFKGVAYERAGVYALAGVKELDAAVRAQATRIETLEAEARERAEAHESIVAELEAKLAKVIGTVQELTKRVEE
;
A
#
# COMPACT_ATOMS: atom_id res chain seq x y z
N THR A 1 10.10 -48.28 -73.27
CA THR A 1 9.30 -47.13 -72.82
C THR A 1 7.83 -47.46 -72.99
N LEU A 2 6.99 -47.21 -71.99
CA LEU A 2 5.55 -47.10 -72.21
C LEU A 2 5.28 -45.66 -72.65
N SER A 3 4.51 -45.45 -73.72
CA SER A 3 4.22 -44.13 -74.27
C SER A 3 2.91 -43.52 -73.76
N SER A 4 2.16 -44.26 -72.95
CA SER A 4 0.87 -43.83 -72.41
C SER A 4 0.68 -44.31 -70.96
N THR A 5 -0.23 -45.25 -70.71
CA THR A 5 -0.70 -45.65 -69.38
C THR A 5 -0.35 -47.10 -69.10
N LEU A 6 0.11 -47.38 -67.88
CA LEU A 6 0.16 -48.72 -67.31
C LEU A 6 -1.03 -48.92 -66.37
N THR A 7 -1.87 -49.93 -66.64
CA THR A 7 -2.93 -50.34 -65.72
C THR A 7 -2.51 -51.58 -64.96
N VAL A 8 -2.60 -51.56 -63.62
CA VAL A 8 -2.33 -52.70 -62.75
C VAL A 8 -3.57 -52.95 -61.89
N ASN A 9 -4.25 -54.08 -62.09
CA ASN A 9 -5.46 -54.43 -61.32
C ASN A 9 -5.13 -55.06 -59.95
N GLY A 10 -3.88 -55.49 -59.75
CA GLY A 10 -3.40 -56.14 -58.53
C GLY A 10 -2.37 -55.31 -57.77
N LEU A 11 -1.63 -55.97 -56.87
CA LEU A 11 -0.55 -55.35 -56.10
C LEU A 11 0.69 -55.11 -56.97
N ALA A 12 1.19 -53.87 -57.00
CA ALA A 12 2.50 -53.55 -57.55
C ALA A 12 3.55 -53.50 -56.42
N THR A 13 4.70 -54.15 -56.61
CA THR A 13 5.84 -54.08 -55.67
C THR A 13 7.05 -53.47 -56.38
N LEU A 14 7.58 -52.36 -55.86
CA LEU A 14 8.78 -51.68 -56.34
C LEU A 14 9.86 -51.80 -55.26
N LYS A 15 11.02 -52.37 -55.60
CA LYS A 15 12.10 -52.65 -54.63
C LYS A 15 13.12 -51.50 -54.50
N ASP A 16 13.02 -50.50 -55.36
CA ASP A 16 13.95 -49.37 -55.45
C ASP A 16 13.16 -48.05 -55.52
N ALA A 17 13.87 -46.92 -55.61
CA ALA A 17 13.31 -45.59 -55.64
C ALA A 17 12.33 -45.36 -56.81
N ILE A 18 11.36 -44.47 -56.57
CA ILE A 18 10.45 -43.94 -57.58
C ILE A 18 10.92 -42.53 -57.91
N VAL A 19 11.36 -42.32 -59.14
CA VAL A 19 11.77 -41.00 -59.64
C VAL A 19 10.61 -40.38 -60.44
N MET A 20 10.26 -39.12 -60.15
CA MET A 20 9.17 -38.38 -60.81
C MET A 20 9.69 -37.04 -61.35
N ASP A 21 10.28 -37.03 -62.54
CA ASP A 21 11.05 -35.88 -63.10
C ASP A 21 10.22 -34.70 -63.65
N LYS A 22 8.92 -34.65 -63.37
CA LYS A 22 8.10 -33.48 -63.76
C LYS A 22 8.26 -32.38 -62.72
N ASP A 23 8.30 -31.13 -63.16
CA ASP A 23 8.26 -29.94 -62.30
C ASP A 23 7.13 -30.00 -61.26
N THR A 24 6.02 -30.65 -61.62
CA THR A 24 4.95 -31.04 -60.68
C THR A 24 4.50 -32.47 -60.98
N ALA A 25 4.98 -33.41 -60.19
CA ALA A 25 4.52 -34.79 -60.21
C ALA A 25 3.19 -34.93 -59.45
N LEU A 26 2.25 -35.70 -60.02
CA LEU A 26 0.94 -35.93 -59.43
C LEU A 26 0.80 -37.39 -58.96
N LEU A 27 0.46 -37.57 -57.69
CA LEU A 27 0.00 -38.83 -57.13
C LEU A 27 -1.46 -38.65 -56.67
N THR A 28 -2.41 -39.30 -57.34
CA THR A 28 -3.84 -39.16 -57.04
C THR A 28 -4.39 -40.43 -56.40
N HIS A 29 -5.03 -40.28 -55.24
CA HIS A 29 -5.85 -41.31 -54.61
C HIS A 29 -7.33 -40.93 -54.74
N THR A 30 -8.14 -41.80 -55.35
CA THR A 30 -9.58 -41.60 -55.55
C THR A 30 -10.45 -42.50 -54.66
N GLY A 31 -9.83 -43.25 -53.74
CA GLY A 31 -10.56 -44.07 -52.78
C GLY A 31 -11.25 -43.22 -51.71
N THR A 32 -12.26 -43.80 -51.05
CA THR A 32 -13.11 -43.07 -50.07
C THR A 32 -12.64 -43.18 -48.62
N THR A 33 -11.64 -44.04 -48.34
CA THR A 33 -11.16 -44.34 -46.98
C THR A 33 -9.84 -43.65 -46.63
N GLY A 34 -9.14 -43.09 -47.62
CA GLY A 34 -7.89 -42.33 -47.43
C GLY A 34 -6.65 -43.03 -47.98
N LEU A 35 -5.60 -42.23 -48.20
CA LEU A 35 -4.29 -42.69 -48.66
C LEU A 35 -3.40 -42.99 -47.45
N LYS A 36 -3.02 -44.26 -47.25
CA LYS A 36 -2.03 -44.65 -46.25
C LYS A 36 -0.64 -44.62 -46.84
N ILE A 37 0.26 -43.83 -46.23
CA ILE A 37 1.70 -43.85 -46.49
C ILE A 37 2.37 -44.24 -45.18
N THR A 38 3.04 -45.38 -45.16
CA THR A 38 3.55 -45.98 -43.91
C THR A 38 5.00 -46.42 -44.09
N SER A 39 5.82 -46.15 -43.08
CA SER A 39 7.07 -46.87 -42.87
C SER A 39 6.83 -47.98 -41.84
N THR A 40 7.26 -49.21 -42.13
CA THR A 40 6.97 -50.39 -41.30
C THR A 40 8.03 -50.67 -40.24
N ASN A 41 9.17 -49.98 -40.29
CA ASN A 41 10.21 -50.06 -39.27
C ASN A 41 9.88 -49.10 -38.12
N ILE A 42 9.96 -49.59 -36.87
CA ILE A 42 9.55 -48.88 -35.64
C ILE A 42 10.25 -47.53 -35.41
N ASN A 43 11.45 -47.36 -35.97
CA ASN A 43 12.24 -46.14 -35.82
C ASN A 43 12.31 -45.31 -37.12
N ALA A 44 11.53 -45.66 -38.14
CA ALA A 44 11.53 -44.98 -39.42
C ALA A 44 10.30 -44.05 -39.57
N TYR A 45 10.40 -43.10 -40.49
CA TYR A 45 9.42 -42.03 -40.68
C TYR A 45 9.23 -41.73 -42.17
N VAL A 46 8.20 -40.95 -42.49
CA VAL A 46 7.99 -40.38 -43.82
C VAL A 46 8.67 -39.02 -43.85
N GLU A 47 9.74 -38.89 -44.62
CA GLU A 47 10.45 -37.64 -44.82
C GLU A 47 9.73 -36.76 -45.84
N VAL A 48 9.50 -35.50 -45.48
CA VAL A 48 8.94 -34.47 -46.36
C VAL A 48 9.72 -33.18 -46.18
N GLU A 49 10.14 -32.56 -47.28
CA GLU A 49 10.87 -31.29 -47.23
C GLU A 49 9.95 -30.12 -46.86
N ALA A 50 8.81 -30.02 -47.56
CA ALA A 50 7.79 -29.02 -47.28
C ALA A 50 6.41 -29.66 -47.36
N LEU A 51 5.58 -29.40 -46.35
CA LEU A 51 4.20 -29.84 -46.31
C LEU A 51 3.28 -28.64 -46.53
N ARG A 52 2.39 -28.75 -47.52
CA ARG A 52 1.36 -27.75 -47.82
C ARG A 52 0.02 -28.45 -47.98
N PHE A 53 -0.99 -27.94 -47.31
CA PHE A 53 -2.35 -28.46 -47.39
C PHE A 53 -3.19 -27.54 -48.26
N LYS A 54 -4.07 -28.13 -49.09
CA LYS A 54 -5.10 -27.39 -49.81
C LYS A 54 -6.23 -26.97 -48.87
N GLU A 55 -6.62 -27.91 -48.01
CA GLU A 55 -7.54 -27.67 -46.91
C GLU A 55 -6.78 -27.15 -45.68
N LEU A 56 -7.50 -26.57 -44.73
CA LEU A 56 -6.91 -25.80 -43.64
C LEU A 56 -6.86 -26.57 -42.31
N THR A 57 -6.78 -27.90 -42.32
CA THR A 57 -6.87 -28.67 -41.06
C THR A 57 -5.87 -29.82 -40.98
N ILE A 58 -5.33 -30.02 -39.78
CA ILE A 58 -4.58 -31.22 -39.38
C ILE A 58 -5.39 -31.89 -38.26
N GLY A 59 -5.64 -33.18 -38.39
CA GLY A 59 -6.63 -33.86 -37.57
C GLY A 59 -6.45 -35.37 -37.46
N VAL A 60 -7.29 -35.97 -36.63
CA VAL A 60 -7.40 -37.43 -36.47
C VAL A 60 -8.80 -37.84 -36.92
N GLY A 61 -8.89 -38.70 -37.92
CA GLY A 61 -10.17 -39.06 -38.54
C GLY A 61 -10.87 -37.82 -39.12
N ALA A 62 -12.12 -37.58 -38.72
CA ALA A 62 -12.88 -36.40 -39.13
C ALA A 62 -12.68 -35.17 -38.22
N THR A 63 -11.93 -35.31 -37.12
CA THR A 63 -11.77 -34.25 -36.13
C THR A 63 -10.56 -33.38 -36.47
N SER A 64 -10.80 -32.08 -36.65
CA SER A 64 -9.74 -31.08 -36.81
C SER A 64 -9.15 -30.72 -35.44
N ILE A 65 -7.84 -30.86 -35.29
CA ILE A 65 -7.12 -30.52 -34.04
C ILE A 65 -6.41 -29.18 -34.20
N ILE A 66 -5.76 -28.99 -35.35
CA ILE A 66 -5.12 -27.73 -35.74
C ILE A 66 -5.88 -27.18 -36.94
N ALA A 67 -6.40 -25.96 -36.83
CA ALA A 67 -6.88 -25.21 -37.97
C ALA A 67 -5.82 -24.21 -38.41
N LEU A 68 -5.48 -24.22 -39.69
CA LEU A 68 -4.50 -23.39 -40.33
C LEU A 68 -5.19 -22.13 -40.90
N ALA A 69 -4.50 -21.01 -40.83
CA ALA A 69 -4.90 -19.76 -41.47
C ALA A 69 -3.69 -19.15 -42.16
N THR A 70 -3.91 -18.17 -43.02
CA THR A 70 -2.82 -17.44 -43.70
C THR A 70 -1.91 -16.71 -42.71
N THR A 71 -2.40 -16.41 -41.51
CA THR A 71 -1.70 -15.63 -40.47
C THR A 71 -1.39 -16.43 -39.20
N GLY A 72 -1.70 -17.73 -39.15
CA GLY A 72 -1.43 -18.53 -37.95
C GLY A 72 -2.09 -19.89 -37.93
N ALA A 73 -2.12 -20.50 -36.74
CA ALA A 73 -2.80 -21.75 -36.49
C ALA A 73 -3.55 -21.68 -35.15
N SER A 74 -4.72 -22.29 -35.07
CA SER A 74 -5.43 -22.49 -33.82
C SER A 74 -5.40 -23.96 -33.44
N VAL A 75 -5.17 -24.23 -32.15
CA VAL A 75 -5.21 -25.57 -31.58
C VAL A 75 -6.51 -25.69 -30.80
N THR A 76 -7.31 -26.69 -31.11
CA THR A 76 -8.48 -27.03 -30.28
C THR A 76 -8.02 -27.84 -29.07
N GLY A 77 -8.38 -27.38 -27.88
CA GLY A 77 -8.00 -28.01 -26.62
C GLY A 77 -6.70 -27.44 -26.05
N THR A 78 -5.80 -28.31 -25.59
CA THR A 78 -4.58 -27.95 -24.88
C THR A 78 -3.37 -27.97 -25.80
N LEU A 79 -2.64 -26.86 -25.88
CA LEU A 79 -1.28 -26.84 -26.41
C LEU A 79 -0.30 -27.00 -25.25
N GLN A 80 0.28 -28.19 -25.10
CA GLN A 80 1.29 -28.47 -24.09
C GLN A 80 2.69 -28.38 -24.69
N THR A 81 3.61 -27.76 -23.97
CA THR A 81 5.05 -27.77 -24.27
C THR A 81 5.79 -28.37 -23.08
N SER A 82 6.90 -29.06 -23.32
CA SER A 82 7.75 -29.63 -22.27
C SER A 82 8.86 -28.67 -21.81
N GLY A 83 8.95 -27.49 -22.42
CA GLY A 83 10.00 -26.50 -22.19
C GLY A 83 9.50 -25.07 -22.33
N LEU A 84 10.43 -24.13 -22.55
CA LEU A 84 10.10 -22.71 -22.67
C LEU A 84 9.29 -22.43 -23.94
N ALA A 85 8.09 -21.85 -23.79
CA ALA A 85 7.35 -21.23 -24.88
C ALA A 85 7.73 -19.75 -24.97
N THR A 86 8.37 -19.34 -26.06
CA THR A 86 8.66 -17.93 -26.35
C THR A 86 7.63 -17.38 -27.31
N LEU A 87 6.88 -16.36 -26.90
CA LEU A 87 5.87 -15.69 -27.71
C LEU A 87 6.25 -14.22 -27.84
N ALA A 88 6.12 -13.64 -29.04
CA ALA A 88 6.30 -12.20 -29.23
C ALA A 88 5.22 -11.38 -28.50
N SER A 89 4.01 -11.91 -28.45
CA SER A 89 2.87 -11.37 -27.70
C SER A 89 1.84 -12.47 -27.43
N ALA A 90 1.11 -12.38 -26.33
CA ALA A 90 0.02 -13.29 -26.01
C ALA A 90 -1.16 -12.53 -25.40
N THR A 91 -2.36 -12.85 -25.83
CA THR A 91 -3.60 -12.40 -25.20
C THR A 91 -4.24 -13.58 -24.49
N VAL A 92 -4.41 -13.49 -23.18
CA VAL A 92 -5.15 -14.48 -22.37
C VAL A 92 -6.52 -13.90 -22.05
N THR A 93 -7.58 -14.52 -22.58
CA THR A 93 -8.96 -14.02 -22.45
C THR A 93 -9.68 -14.54 -21.22
N THR A 94 -9.14 -15.59 -20.58
CA THR A 94 -9.72 -16.20 -19.38
C THR A 94 -8.72 -16.15 -18.22
N THR A 95 -8.08 -17.27 -17.89
CA THR A 95 -7.22 -17.41 -16.72
C THR A 95 -5.80 -17.74 -17.15
N MET A 96 -4.82 -17.02 -16.59
CA MET A 96 -3.42 -17.41 -16.63
C MET A 96 -3.06 -18.13 -15.33
N GLY A 97 -2.84 -19.44 -15.39
CA GLY A 97 -2.31 -20.21 -14.27
C GLY A 97 -0.79 -20.25 -14.32
N VAL A 98 -0.12 -19.82 -13.25
CA VAL A 98 1.34 -19.90 -13.11
C VAL A 98 1.65 -20.79 -11.92
N GLY A 99 2.35 -21.90 -12.16
CA GLY A 99 2.71 -22.86 -11.09
C GLY A 99 3.98 -22.50 -10.32
N GLY A 100 4.72 -21.47 -10.76
CA GLY A 100 5.92 -20.95 -10.13
C GLY A 100 5.94 -19.42 -10.15
N ASP A 101 7.10 -18.82 -10.40
CA ASP A 101 7.25 -17.37 -10.39
C ASP A 101 6.63 -16.71 -11.64
N PHE A 102 5.92 -15.61 -11.43
CA PHE A 102 5.47 -14.72 -12.50
C PHE A 102 6.36 -13.48 -12.54
N ASN A 103 7.37 -13.49 -13.42
CA ASN A 103 8.29 -12.37 -13.60
C ASN A 103 7.77 -11.41 -14.69
N VAL A 104 7.62 -10.13 -14.36
CA VAL A 104 7.21 -9.07 -15.29
C VAL A 104 8.38 -8.11 -15.49
N ASN A 105 8.96 -8.09 -16.69
CA ASN A 105 10.04 -7.18 -17.05
C ASN A 105 9.49 -5.80 -17.45
N GLY A 106 8.75 -5.18 -16.52
CA GLY A 106 8.01 -3.94 -16.72
C GLY A 106 6.94 -3.74 -15.64
N ASN A 107 5.90 -2.97 -15.95
CA ASN A 107 4.84 -2.70 -14.98
C ASN A 107 3.80 -3.84 -14.98
N PHE A 108 3.46 -4.32 -13.79
CA PHE A 108 2.25 -5.12 -13.60
C PHE A 108 1.03 -4.19 -13.51
N GLN A 109 0.12 -4.26 -14.48
CA GLN A 109 -1.07 -3.42 -14.55
C GLN A 109 -2.35 -4.26 -14.52
N VAL A 110 -3.26 -3.93 -13.60
CA VAL A 110 -4.59 -4.53 -13.51
C VAL A 110 -5.62 -3.44 -13.76
N THR A 111 -6.21 -3.42 -14.96
CA THR A 111 -7.11 -2.33 -15.43
C THR A 111 -8.59 -2.74 -15.50
N ALA A 112 -8.93 -3.93 -15.01
CA ALA A 112 -10.33 -4.38 -14.98
C ALA A 112 -11.17 -3.47 -14.06
N SER A 113 -12.44 -3.26 -14.42
CA SER A 113 -13.39 -2.46 -13.62
C SER A 113 -13.57 -2.95 -12.18
N SER A 114 -13.29 -4.23 -11.92
CA SER A 114 -13.28 -4.86 -10.60
C SER A 114 -11.92 -5.49 -10.26
N GLY A 115 -10.82 -4.94 -10.79
CA GLY A 115 -9.47 -5.52 -10.78
C GLY A 115 -8.82 -5.71 -9.41
N ASN A 116 -9.43 -6.53 -8.55
CA ASN A 116 -8.91 -6.86 -7.24
C ASN A 116 -7.61 -7.64 -7.39
N THR A 117 -6.55 -7.16 -6.71
CA THR A 117 -5.34 -7.94 -6.50
C THR A 117 -5.45 -8.59 -5.13
N VAL A 118 -5.63 -9.91 -5.10
CA VAL A 118 -5.66 -10.68 -3.85
C VAL A 118 -4.32 -11.39 -3.68
N VAL A 119 -3.59 -11.03 -2.63
CA VAL A 119 -2.34 -11.70 -2.25
C VAL A 119 -2.61 -12.47 -0.97
N SER A 120 -2.72 -13.80 -1.05
CA SER A 120 -2.95 -14.65 0.13
C SER A 120 -1.73 -14.76 1.05
N GLY A 121 -0.55 -14.38 0.55
CA GLY A 121 0.71 -14.36 1.30
C GLY A 121 1.19 -12.93 1.63
N LEU A 122 2.49 -12.79 1.84
CA LEU A 122 3.12 -11.50 2.07
C LEU A 122 3.20 -10.71 0.75
N LEU A 123 2.70 -9.47 0.77
CA LEU A 123 3.02 -8.48 -0.25
C LEU A 123 4.20 -7.64 0.25
N ALA A 124 5.38 -7.86 -0.33
CA ALA A 124 6.52 -6.96 -0.16
C ALA A 124 6.50 -5.95 -1.31
N VAL A 125 6.49 -4.66 -0.97
CA VAL A 125 6.67 -3.58 -1.94
C VAL A 125 8.05 -2.99 -1.68
N SER A 126 8.97 -3.15 -2.64
CA SER A 126 10.33 -2.62 -2.55
C SER A 126 10.73 -2.04 -3.92
N GLY A 127 11.23 -0.81 -3.96
CA GLY A 127 11.74 -0.19 -5.20
C GLY A 127 10.71 0.56 -6.06
N ALA A 128 11.22 1.39 -6.96
CA ALA A 128 10.71 2.71 -7.35
C ALA A 128 9.23 2.84 -7.80
N HIS A 129 8.51 3.69 -7.06
CA HIS A 129 7.36 4.48 -7.54
C HIS A 129 7.89 5.77 -8.22
N SER A 130 7.06 6.49 -8.99
CA SER A 130 7.45 7.80 -9.54
C SER A 130 7.67 8.88 -8.46
N ASP A 131 7.17 8.61 -7.25
CA ASP A 131 7.52 9.33 -6.01
C ASP A 131 8.65 8.55 -5.32
N SER A 132 9.85 9.13 -5.32
CA SER A 132 11.05 8.50 -4.76
C SER A 132 11.07 8.49 -3.23
N SER A 133 10.05 9.07 -2.58
CA SER A 133 9.99 9.26 -1.13
C SER A 133 9.06 8.28 -0.39
N LYS A 134 8.29 7.43 -1.11
CA LYS A 134 7.32 6.49 -0.53
C LYS A 134 7.31 5.13 -1.26
N GLU A 135 7.25 4.04 -0.49
CA GLU A 135 7.13 2.67 -1.03
C GLU A 135 5.66 2.22 -1.19
N LEU A 136 4.69 2.88 -0.53
CA LEU A 136 3.25 2.57 -0.63
C LEU A 136 2.42 3.87 -0.59
N TYR A 137 1.69 4.15 -1.67
CA TYR A 137 0.71 5.24 -1.75
C TYR A 137 -0.68 4.65 -1.97
N VAL A 138 -1.62 4.96 -1.07
CA VAL A 138 -3.01 4.48 -1.11
C VAL A 138 -3.94 5.67 -1.30
N ASN A 139 -4.75 5.62 -2.34
CA ASN A 139 -5.87 6.53 -2.51
C ASN A 139 -7.13 5.88 -1.92
N GLY A 140 -7.52 6.33 -0.72
CA GLY A 140 -8.63 5.83 0.07
C GLY A 140 -8.20 5.45 1.50
N ASP A 141 -9.08 4.76 2.21
CA ASP A 141 -8.82 4.31 3.58
C ASP A 141 -7.94 3.05 3.62
N ILE A 142 -7.12 2.93 4.67
CA ILE A 142 -6.39 1.71 5.01
C ILE A 142 -7.10 1.04 6.19
N PHE A 143 -7.74 -0.11 5.94
CA PHE A 143 -8.37 -0.91 7.00
C PHE A 143 -7.44 -2.06 7.42
N ALA A 144 -6.79 -1.92 8.57
CA ALA A 144 -5.94 -2.95 9.15
C ALA A 144 -6.66 -3.66 10.32
N THR A 145 -6.74 -4.99 10.28
CA THR A 145 -7.28 -5.79 11.40
C THR A 145 -6.27 -5.95 12.54
N GLY A 146 -4.99 -5.70 12.26
CA GLY A 146 -3.87 -5.77 13.21
C GLY A 146 -3.19 -4.42 13.43
N THR A 147 -1.92 -4.46 13.83
CA THR A 147 -1.15 -3.26 14.21
C THR A 147 -0.24 -2.79 13.07
N SER A 148 -0.18 -1.46 12.87
CA SER A 148 0.91 -0.82 12.10
C SER A 148 2.09 -0.56 13.04
N THR A 149 3.19 -1.29 12.87
CA THR A 149 4.38 -1.21 13.74
C THR A 149 5.50 -0.47 13.03
N SER A 150 6.01 0.60 13.65
CA SER A 150 7.20 1.33 13.16
C SER A 150 8.47 0.85 13.86
N ALA A 151 9.58 0.75 13.12
CA ALA A 151 10.88 0.42 13.69
C ALA A 151 11.36 1.51 14.68
N SER A 152 11.78 1.11 15.89
CA SER A 152 12.11 2.05 16.98
C SER A 152 13.26 1.59 17.88
N ASP A 153 13.96 0.52 17.50
CA ASP A 153 15.12 -0.03 18.23
C ASP A 153 16.21 1.04 18.42
N SER A 154 16.85 1.07 19.59
CA SER A 154 17.88 2.07 19.91
C SER A 154 19.08 1.99 18.97
N ARG A 155 19.39 0.81 18.41
CA ARG A 155 20.48 0.60 17.43
C ARG A 155 20.21 1.28 16.10
N PHE A 156 18.94 1.60 15.79
CA PHE A 156 18.56 2.30 14.56
C PHE A 156 18.50 3.82 14.74
N LYS A 157 18.83 4.34 15.93
CA LYS A 157 18.71 5.77 16.28
C LYS A 157 20.06 6.37 16.61
N ARG A 158 20.23 7.64 16.23
CA ARG A 158 21.33 8.52 16.63
C ARG A 158 20.75 9.90 16.97
N ASP A 159 21.53 10.73 17.64
CA ASP A 159 21.18 12.13 17.94
C ASP A 159 19.83 12.24 18.70
N VAL A 160 19.67 11.42 19.75
CA VAL A 160 18.44 11.33 20.54
C VAL A 160 18.34 12.51 21.50
N ASN A 161 17.42 13.43 21.20
CA ASN A 161 17.12 14.59 22.04
C ASN A 161 15.76 14.44 22.72
N ILE A 162 15.64 15.01 23.91
CA ILE A 162 14.35 15.10 24.62
C ILE A 162 13.46 16.11 23.89
N ILE A 163 12.15 15.83 23.84
CA ILE A 163 11.14 16.77 23.39
C ILE A 163 10.60 17.48 24.63
N ASP A 164 10.83 18.79 24.72
CA ASP A 164 10.36 19.70 25.75
C ASP A 164 9.88 21.04 25.16
N GLY A 165 9.36 21.93 26.00
CA GLY A 165 8.75 23.20 25.58
C GLY A 165 7.49 23.03 24.72
N VAL A 166 6.95 21.82 24.65
CA VAL A 166 5.91 21.48 23.68
C VAL A 166 4.56 22.06 24.05
N LEU A 167 4.30 22.30 25.34
CA LEU A 167 3.04 22.86 25.80
C LEU A 167 2.81 24.26 25.21
N GLY A 168 3.88 25.02 25.01
CA GLY A 168 3.83 26.30 24.30
C GLY A 168 3.48 26.11 22.82
N LEU A 169 4.11 25.14 22.15
CA LEU A 169 3.92 24.86 20.73
C LEU A 169 2.50 24.36 20.42
N ILE A 170 1.95 23.46 21.22
CA ILE A 170 0.63 22.85 20.96
C ILE A 170 -0.54 23.77 21.33
N ARG A 171 -0.31 24.82 22.12
CA ARG A 171 -1.37 25.70 22.61
C ARG A 171 -2.00 26.53 21.49
N ASP A 172 -1.22 26.86 20.49
CA ASP A 172 -1.64 27.68 19.35
C ASP A 172 -2.11 26.82 18.15
N VAL A 173 -1.91 25.50 18.23
CA VAL A 173 -2.39 24.55 17.21
C VAL A 173 -3.91 24.41 17.32
N ARG A 174 -4.60 24.65 16.20
CA ARG A 174 -6.07 24.57 16.12
C ARG A 174 -6.54 23.25 15.51
N PRO A 175 -7.26 22.41 16.25
CA PRO A 175 -8.03 21.30 15.67
C PRO A 175 -9.19 21.85 14.83
N VAL A 176 -9.44 21.26 13.67
CA VAL A 176 -10.49 21.68 12.74
C VAL A 176 -11.30 20.49 12.23
N THR A 177 -12.52 20.76 11.78
CA THR A 177 -13.27 19.85 10.90
C THR A 177 -13.30 20.42 9.49
N PHE A 178 -13.34 19.55 8.49
CA PHE A 178 -13.31 19.97 7.10
C PHE A 178 -13.98 18.94 6.18
N ASN A 179 -14.34 19.39 4.99
CA ASN A 179 -14.76 18.53 3.88
C ASN A 179 -13.72 18.66 2.77
N PHE A 180 -13.35 17.54 2.14
CA PHE A 180 -12.45 17.58 1.01
C PHE A 180 -13.12 18.17 -0.23
N LYS A 181 -12.33 18.85 -1.05
CA LYS A 181 -12.78 19.39 -2.34
C LYS A 181 -12.78 18.29 -3.41
N THR A 182 -13.73 17.37 -3.31
CA THR A 182 -13.85 16.19 -4.20
C THR A 182 -14.06 16.58 -5.67
N GLU A 183 -14.74 17.70 -5.94
CA GLU A 183 -14.98 18.21 -7.30
C GLU A 183 -13.74 18.82 -7.95
N GLU A 184 -12.87 19.47 -7.16
CA GLU A 184 -11.65 20.14 -7.66
C GLU A 184 -10.50 19.13 -7.88
N TYR A 185 -10.52 18.01 -7.15
CA TYR A 185 -9.51 16.94 -7.20
C TYR A 185 -10.14 15.54 -7.32
N PRO A 186 -10.91 15.25 -8.38
CA PRO A 186 -11.62 13.98 -8.53
C PRO A 186 -10.69 12.76 -8.59
N GLU A 187 -9.47 12.94 -9.12
CA GLU A 187 -8.44 11.89 -9.20
C GLU A 187 -7.90 11.47 -7.82
N LYS A 188 -8.01 12.35 -6.82
CA LYS A 188 -7.60 12.06 -5.44
C LYS A 188 -8.62 11.22 -4.67
N ARG A 189 -9.85 11.05 -5.19
CA ARG A 189 -10.95 10.24 -4.64
C ARG A 189 -11.09 10.35 -3.11
N PHE A 190 -11.07 11.58 -2.61
CA PHE A 190 -11.24 11.86 -1.19
C PHE A 190 -12.60 11.39 -0.67
N PRO A 191 -12.73 11.07 0.63
CA PRO A 191 -14.02 10.78 1.23
C PRO A 191 -14.94 12.00 1.22
N GLU A 192 -16.23 11.77 1.00
CA GLU A 192 -17.25 12.83 0.98
C GLU A 192 -17.73 13.23 2.39
N SER A 193 -17.51 12.38 3.39
CA SER A 193 -17.90 12.66 4.77
C SER A 193 -17.03 13.74 5.42
N THR A 194 -17.58 14.45 6.39
CA THR A 194 -16.83 15.43 7.18
C THR A 194 -15.72 14.74 7.98
N GLN A 195 -14.52 15.30 7.89
CA GLN A 195 -13.31 14.83 8.56
C GLN A 195 -12.94 15.75 9.73
N VAL A 196 -12.08 15.24 10.60
CA VAL A 196 -11.47 15.99 11.71
C VAL A 196 -9.95 15.87 11.62
N GLY A 197 -9.24 16.95 11.94
CA GLY A 197 -7.78 16.94 11.90
C GLY A 197 -7.16 18.33 12.06
N PHE A 198 -6.05 18.55 11.37
CA PHE A 198 -5.28 19.80 11.37
C PHE A 198 -5.06 20.31 9.95
N LEU A 199 -4.86 21.62 9.82
CA LEU A 199 -4.26 22.19 8.61
C LEU A 199 -2.75 21.98 8.67
N ALA A 200 -2.20 21.26 7.70
CA ALA A 200 -0.79 20.89 7.69
C ALA A 200 0.15 22.10 7.68
N GLN A 201 -0.27 23.20 7.03
CA GLN A 201 0.47 24.45 6.97
C GLN A 201 0.59 25.12 8.34
N GLU A 202 -0.51 25.17 9.11
CA GLU A 202 -0.52 25.74 10.48
C GLU A 202 0.30 24.85 11.42
N LEU A 203 0.21 23.53 11.25
CA LEU A 203 0.95 22.57 12.05
C LEU A 203 2.46 22.65 11.79
N GLU A 204 2.88 22.95 10.56
CA GLU A 204 4.30 23.02 10.17
C GLU A 204 5.05 24.14 10.90
N GLU A 205 4.38 25.26 11.20
CA GLU A 205 4.99 26.39 11.92
C GLU A 205 5.37 26.02 13.36
N SER A 206 4.58 25.18 14.01
CA SER A 206 4.77 24.80 15.43
C SER A 206 5.43 23.42 15.60
N LEU A 207 5.06 22.44 14.77
CA LEU A 207 5.46 21.04 14.84
C LEU A 207 5.90 20.51 13.46
N PRO A 208 6.97 21.06 12.88
CA PRO A 208 7.38 20.74 11.49
C PRO A 208 7.69 19.25 11.28
N LEU A 209 8.16 18.53 12.30
CA LEU A 209 8.47 17.11 12.20
C LEU A 209 7.23 16.19 12.08
N LEU A 210 6.03 16.72 12.25
CA LEU A 210 4.78 16.02 11.97
C LEU A 210 4.30 16.23 10.53
N VAL A 211 4.91 17.13 9.78
CA VAL A 211 4.44 17.51 8.45
C VAL A 211 5.45 17.03 7.41
N SER A 212 4.94 16.48 6.32
CA SER A 212 5.73 16.14 5.14
C SER A 212 5.11 16.78 3.91
N THR A 213 5.93 17.05 2.91
CA THR A 213 5.49 17.59 1.62
C THR A 213 5.81 16.56 0.54
N ASP A 214 4.86 16.27 -0.34
CA ASP A 214 5.05 15.37 -1.48
C ASP A 214 5.80 16.06 -2.65
N ASP A 215 6.15 15.28 -3.67
CA ASP A 215 6.94 15.74 -4.81
C ASP A 215 6.23 16.82 -5.65
N VAL A 216 4.92 17.03 -5.46
CA VAL A 216 4.11 18.04 -6.16
C VAL A 216 3.69 19.20 -5.26
N GLY A 217 4.13 19.21 -4.00
CA GLY A 217 3.95 20.32 -3.06
C GLY A 217 2.75 20.20 -2.10
N PHE A 218 1.98 19.11 -2.11
CA PHE A 218 0.93 18.90 -1.13
C PHE A 218 1.50 18.41 0.20
N LYS A 219 0.89 18.86 1.30
CA LYS A 219 1.34 18.54 2.66
C LYS A 219 0.47 17.47 3.30
N GLY A 220 1.11 16.58 4.06
CA GLY A 220 0.46 15.54 4.86
C GLY A 220 0.96 15.54 6.31
N VAL A 221 0.13 15.03 7.22
CA VAL A 221 0.41 15.00 8.67
C VAL A 221 0.59 13.57 9.18
N ALA A 222 1.67 13.34 9.93
CA ALA A 222 1.97 12.09 10.63
C ALA A 222 1.20 11.99 11.96
N TYR A 223 -0.13 11.79 11.87
CA TYR A 223 -1.02 11.74 13.03
C TYR A 223 -0.60 10.69 14.07
N GLU A 224 0.01 9.58 13.65
CA GLU A 224 0.49 8.52 14.53
C GLU A 224 1.60 8.99 15.49
N ARG A 225 2.32 10.06 15.12
CA ARG A 225 3.40 10.65 15.93
C ARG A 225 2.90 11.78 16.84
N ALA A 226 1.71 12.32 16.60
CA ALA A 226 1.15 13.40 17.42
C ALA A 226 1.03 13.02 18.91
N GLY A 227 0.77 11.74 19.20
CA GLY A 227 0.73 11.21 20.57
C GLY A 227 2.04 11.34 21.35
N VAL A 228 3.20 11.37 20.67
CA VAL A 228 4.51 11.57 21.31
C VAL A 228 4.63 13.01 21.84
N TYR A 229 4.19 13.98 21.06
CA TYR A 229 4.13 15.39 21.49
C TYR A 229 3.10 15.60 22.60
N ALA A 230 1.93 14.96 22.49
CA ALA A 230 0.93 14.99 23.56
C ALA A 230 1.49 14.44 24.88
N LEU A 231 2.25 13.35 24.84
CA LEU A 231 2.89 12.80 26.05
C LEU A 231 3.92 13.77 26.66
N ALA A 232 4.73 14.43 25.83
CA ALA A 232 5.65 15.47 26.32
C ALA A 232 4.89 16.63 26.97
N GLY A 233 3.79 17.08 26.36
CA GLY A 233 2.96 18.17 26.88
C GLY A 233 2.27 17.81 28.19
N VAL A 234 1.80 16.57 28.33
CA VAL A 234 1.23 16.07 29.60
C VAL A 234 2.26 16.06 30.72
N LYS A 235 3.52 15.69 30.43
CA LYS A 235 4.61 15.74 31.42
C LYS A 235 4.95 17.16 31.85
N GLU A 236 4.97 18.10 30.91
CA GLU A 236 5.16 19.52 31.21
C GLU A 236 4.00 20.07 32.06
N LEU A 237 2.77 19.69 31.72
CA LEU A 237 1.59 20.07 32.49
C LEU A 237 1.63 19.50 33.91
N ASP A 238 2.00 18.23 34.10
CA ASP A 238 2.16 17.62 35.43
C ASP A 238 3.22 18.38 36.26
N ALA A 239 4.34 18.74 35.66
CA ALA A 239 5.38 19.53 36.33
C ALA A 239 4.85 20.92 36.75
N ALA A 240 4.12 21.61 35.87
CA ALA A 240 3.53 22.90 36.17
C ALA A 240 2.48 22.83 37.30
N VAL A 241 1.63 21.78 37.28
CA VAL A 241 0.62 21.54 38.32
C VAL A 241 1.27 21.30 39.67
N ARG A 242 2.32 20.46 39.74
CA ARG A 242 3.06 20.23 41.00
C ARG A 242 3.71 21.49 41.54
N ALA A 243 4.35 22.27 40.65
CA ALA A 243 4.94 23.55 41.04
C ALA A 243 3.89 24.53 41.59
N GLN A 244 2.69 24.55 40.98
CA GLN A 244 1.59 25.37 41.46
C GLN A 244 1.06 24.88 42.82
N ALA A 245 0.97 23.58 43.05
CA ALA A 245 0.57 23.00 44.34
C ALA A 245 1.52 23.41 45.47
N THR A 246 2.84 23.29 45.27
CA THR A 246 3.84 23.74 46.25
C THR A 246 3.73 25.23 46.56
N ARG A 247 3.45 26.06 45.53
CA ARG A 247 3.24 27.49 45.72
C ARG A 247 1.99 27.79 46.54
N ILE A 248 0.91 27.05 46.33
CA ILE A 248 -0.32 27.15 47.12
C ILE A 248 -0.03 26.80 48.58
N GLU A 249 0.63 25.68 48.85
CA GLU A 249 1.00 25.28 50.22
C GLU A 249 1.85 26.34 50.92
N THR A 250 2.80 26.95 50.20
CA THR A 250 3.64 28.03 50.73
C THR A 250 2.81 29.28 51.07
N LEU A 251 1.94 29.70 50.15
CA LEU A 251 1.08 30.87 50.36
C LEU A 251 0.07 30.65 51.49
N GLU A 252 -0.44 29.44 51.65
CA GLU A 252 -1.32 29.07 52.75
C GLU A 252 -0.60 29.12 54.10
N ALA A 253 0.67 28.68 54.16
CA ALA A 253 1.50 28.79 55.36
C ALA A 253 1.80 30.25 55.73
N GLU A 254 2.20 31.09 54.76
CA GLU A 254 2.44 32.53 54.97
C GLU A 254 1.18 33.26 55.43
N ALA A 255 0.02 32.91 54.86
CA ALA A 255 -1.27 33.48 55.25
C ALA A 255 -1.64 33.11 56.69
N ARG A 256 -1.36 31.87 57.10
CA ARG A 256 -1.60 31.39 58.47
C ARG A 256 -0.70 32.10 59.49
N GLU A 257 0.59 32.21 59.21
CA GLU A 257 1.54 32.93 60.07
C GLU A 257 1.13 34.39 60.24
N ARG A 258 0.72 35.05 59.15
CA ARG A 258 0.20 36.43 59.20
C ARG A 258 -1.08 36.55 60.01
N ALA A 259 -1.99 35.58 59.92
CA ALA A 259 -3.22 35.57 60.70
C ALA A 259 -2.92 35.44 62.20
N GLU A 260 -2.01 34.54 62.59
CA GLU A 260 -1.58 34.36 63.99
C GLU A 260 -0.87 35.62 64.51
N ALA A 261 -0.01 36.26 63.70
CA ALA A 261 0.63 37.52 64.05
C ALA A 261 -0.39 38.66 64.23
N HIS A 262 -1.38 38.76 63.34
CA HIS A 262 -2.47 39.73 63.48
C HIS A 262 -3.30 39.49 64.74
N GLU A 263 -3.63 38.24 65.07
CA GLU A 263 -4.36 37.89 66.28
C GLU A 263 -3.57 38.28 67.54
N SER A 264 -2.25 38.03 67.56
CA SER A 264 -1.37 38.46 68.65
C SER A 264 -1.30 39.98 68.80
N ILE A 265 -1.21 40.72 67.69
CA ILE A 265 -1.20 42.19 67.70
C ILE A 265 -2.53 42.74 68.21
N VAL A 266 -3.66 42.15 67.78
CA VAL A 266 -5.00 42.53 68.25
C VAL A 266 -5.11 42.31 69.75
N ALA A 267 -4.69 41.14 70.26
CA ALA A 267 -4.70 40.85 71.69
C ALA A 267 -3.82 41.83 72.49
N GLU A 268 -2.64 42.19 71.97
CA GLU A 268 -1.76 43.18 72.62
C GLU A 268 -2.40 44.58 72.64
N LEU A 269 -3.04 44.99 71.54
CA LEU A 269 -3.76 46.26 71.45
C LEU A 269 -4.96 46.30 72.41
N GLU A 270 -5.74 45.24 72.50
CA GLU A 270 -6.85 45.11 73.45
C GLU A 270 -6.36 45.22 74.90
N ALA A 271 -5.25 44.55 75.25
CA ALA A 271 -4.65 44.64 76.58
C ALA A 271 -4.16 46.07 76.90
N LYS A 272 -3.50 46.73 75.94
CA LYS A 272 -3.08 48.14 76.08
C LYS A 272 -4.28 49.07 76.24
N LEU A 273 -5.34 48.87 75.46
CA LEU A 273 -6.57 49.66 75.54
C LEU A 273 -7.24 49.50 76.90
N ALA A 274 -7.35 48.28 77.43
CA ALA A 274 -7.90 48.02 78.76
C ALA A 274 -7.10 48.77 79.85
N LYS A 275 -5.77 48.79 79.75
CA LYS A 275 -4.91 49.54 80.67
C LYS A 275 -5.14 51.06 80.59
N VAL A 276 -5.27 51.61 79.38
CA VAL A 276 -5.58 53.04 79.17
C VAL A 276 -6.94 53.38 79.76
N ILE A 277 -7.98 52.58 79.48
CA ILE A 277 -9.32 52.77 80.03
C ILE A 277 -9.28 52.80 81.57
N GLY A 278 -8.61 51.83 82.20
CA GLY A 278 -8.47 51.80 83.66
C GLY A 278 -7.73 53.02 84.22
N THR A 279 -6.70 53.49 83.52
CA THR A 279 -5.95 54.71 83.93
C THR A 279 -6.82 55.96 83.82
N VAL A 280 -7.62 56.08 82.76
CA VAL A 280 -8.56 57.20 82.58
C VAL A 280 -9.64 57.17 83.67
N GLN A 281 -10.21 56.00 83.98
CA GLN A 281 -11.20 55.86 85.05
C GLN A 281 -10.66 56.28 86.42
N GLU A 282 -9.43 55.89 86.76
CA GLU A 282 -8.75 56.30 88.00
C GLU A 282 -8.49 57.81 88.04
N LEU A 283 -8.07 58.41 86.91
CA LEU A 283 -7.89 59.87 86.80
C LEU A 283 -9.22 60.63 86.95
N THR A 284 -10.29 60.17 86.31
CA THR A 284 -11.63 60.78 86.44
C THR A 284 -12.09 60.78 87.89
N LYS A 285 -11.89 59.66 88.60
CA LYS A 285 -12.26 59.55 90.02
C LYS A 285 -11.50 60.55 90.91
N ARG A 286 -10.22 60.80 90.63
CA ARG A 286 -9.39 61.79 91.36
C ARG A 286 -9.72 63.25 91.05
N VAL A 287 -10.42 63.52 89.94
CA VAL A 287 -10.87 64.87 89.57
C VAL A 287 -12.26 65.18 90.15
N GLU A 288 -13.02 64.15 90.51
CA GLU A 288 -14.34 64.26 91.17
C GLU A 288 -14.29 64.33 92.71
N GLU A 289 -13.13 64.07 93.32
CA GLU A 289 -12.82 64.27 94.77
C GLU A 289 -12.21 65.65 95.05
#